data_AF-A0A9R0YVJ2-F1
#
_entry.id   AF-A0A9R0YVJ2-F1
#
_cell.length_a   1.000
_cell.length_b   1.000
_cell.length_c   1.000
_cell.angle_alpha   90.00
_cell.angle_beta   90.00
_cell.angle_gamma   90.00
#
_symmetry.space_group_name_H-M   'P 1'
#
loop_
_entity.id
_entity.type
_entity.pdbx_description
1 polymer ?
#
loop_
_entity_poly.entity_id
_entity_poly.type
_entity_poly.pdbx_seq_one_letter_code
_entity_poly.pdbx_strand_id
1 'polypeptide(L)'
;MMHFILQVGADDTTTLDKIIDSLTSIANAHRGDPNATEISLKIGRVSECGIDGSMDKVGPKVLILGAGRVCRPAAEFLTSYQNIDQVHVVVASLYQKDAEETVDGIKNATAAQLDVSDTESLSNLVSQVDVVVSLLPASFHAAIARVCIELKKHLVTASYVDDSMSKLEQAAQGAGVTILCEMGLDPGIDHMLSMKMIDEAHARDGKIKAFTSFCGGLPSPAAANNPLAYKFSWSPAGAIRAGRNPAVYKFLGEIINVDGSKLYESAKRLRLPELPAFALEHLPNRNSLMYGDLYGISKEASTVYRSTLRYEGFSEIMAILAKIGFFDAENHPLLQETNRPTYRNFLNELLNVNNISTSNTKINGEESGGHDDELVSRLMMLGHCKEKELAVKILKTIKFLGLHEETQIPKDCSSAFSVICQRMEQRMAYGHNEQDMVLLHHEVEVEYPDGRPTEKHQATLMEFGKTENGRSTTAMALTVGVPAAIGALLLLQNKVQKKGVIRPLQPEIYIPALEILEASGIKVIERVET
;
A
#
# COMPACT_ATOMS: atom_id res chain seq x y z
N MET A 1 14.14 45.22 12.28
CA MET A 1 14.22 45.21 13.75
C MET A 1 14.38 43.75 14.18
N MET A 2 15.55 43.36 14.67
CA MET A 2 15.90 41.96 14.96
C MET A 2 15.14 41.52 16.23
N HIS A 3 14.32 40.47 16.15
CA HIS A 3 13.59 39.92 17.30
C HIS A 3 14.37 38.73 17.87
N PHE A 4 14.73 38.79 19.15
CA PHE A 4 15.26 37.65 19.90
C PHE A 4 14.15 37.08 20.78
N ILE A 5 13.95 35.76 20.71
CA ILE A 5 13.04 35.03 21.59
C ILE A 5 13.89 34.35 22.67
N LEU A 6 13.65 34.71 23.93
CA LEU A 6 14.27 34.07 25.09
C LEU A 6 13.20 33.24 25.80
N GLN A 7 13.39 31.92 25.90
CA GLN A 7 12.56 31.04 26.71
C GLN A 7 13.23 30.77 28.05
N VAL A 8 12.48 30.92 29.14
CA VAL A 8 12.94 30.66 30.51
C VAL A 8 11.85 29.86 31.22
N GLY A 9 12.23 28.78 31.90
CA GLY A 9 11.33 27.94 32.70
C GLY A 9 11.80 27.88 34.15
N ALA A 10 10.88 27.56 35.06
CA ALA A 10 11.15 27.31 36.47
C ALA A 10 10.25 26.17 36.97
N ASP A 11 10.75 25.39 37.93
CA ASP A 11 10.07 24.20 38.45
C ASP A 11 8.92 24.51 39.44
N ASP A 12 8.80 25.78 39.87
CA ASP A 12 7.72 26.26 40.73
C ASP A 12 7.27 27.69 40.36
N THR A 13 6.00 27.98 40.65
CA THR A 13 5.32 29.24 40.31
C THR A 13 5.91 30.46 41.04
N THR A 14 6.44 30.29 42.26
CA THR A 14 7.01 31.41 43.03
C THR A 14 8.33 31.87 42.42
N THR A 15 9.12 30.94 41.89
CA THR A 15 10.35 31.23 41.16
C THR A 15 10.05 31.85 39.81
N LEU A 16 9.03 31.37 39.10
CA LEU A 16 8.59 31.94 37.83
C LEU A 16 8.14 33.41 37.99
N ASP A 17 7.38 33.72 39.03
CA ASP A 17 6.92 35.10 39.32
C ASP A 17 8.11 36.05 39.59
N LYS A 18 9.11 35.61 40.36
CA LYS A 18 10.33 36.41 40.60
C LYS A 18 11.12 36.69 39.32
N ILE A 19 11.17 35.73 38.40
CA ILE A 19 11.81 35.88 37.09
C ILE A 19 11.03 36.91 36.26
N ILE A 20 9.70 36.81 36.23
CA ILE A 20 8.83 37.75 35.53
C ILE A 20 8.99 39.17 36.07
N ASP A 21 9.00 39.35 37.38
CA ASP A 21 9.18 40.67 38.02
C ASP A 21 10.54 41.29 37.69
N SER A 22 11.61 40.47 37.72
CA SER A 22 12.96 40.92 37.37
C SER A 22 13.06 41.36 35.90
N LEU A 23 12.51 40.56 34.99
CA LEU A 23 12.50 40.86 33.55
C LEU A 23 11.64 42.11 33.25
N THR A 24 10.52 42.27 33.95
CA THR A 24 9.64 43.43 33.82
C THR A 24 10.32 44.71 34.35
N SER A 25 11.09 44.60 35.44
CA SER A 25 11.91 45.70 35.96
C SER A 25 12.96 46.17 34.95
N ILE A 26 13.67 45.21 34.32
CA ILE A 26 14.68 45.50 33.28
C ILE A 26 14.04 46.19 32.07
N ALA A 27 12.89 45.70 31.60
CA ALA A 27 12.18 46.31 30.47
C ALA A 27 11.71 47.74 30.77
N ASN A 28 11.34 48.03 32.02
CA ASN A 28 10.86 49.35 32.43
C ASN A 28 11.99 50.34 32.74
N ALA A 29 13.20 49.89 33.06
CA ALA A 29 14.36 50.75 33.35
C ALA A 29 14.81 51.59 32.14
N HIS A 30 14.36 51.26 30.92
CA HIS A 30 14.72 51.96 29.68
C HIS A 30 13.63 52.91 29.16
N ARG A 31 12.52 53.13 29.88
CA ARG A 31 11.50 54.11 29.47
C ARG A 31 11.98 55.53 29.75
N GLY A 32 12.70 56.13 28.81
CA GLY A 32 13.10 57.55 28.87
C GLY A 32 14.29 57.95 28.01
N ASP A 33 15.02 57.02 27.40
CA ASP A 33 16.13 57.31 26.49
C ASP A 33 15.69 57.16 25.02
N PRO A 34 15.70 58.23 24.20
CA PRO A 34 15.27 58.18 22.80
C PRO A 34 16.16 57.32 21.88
N ASN A 35 17.28 56.77 22.37
CA ASN A 35 18.16 55.87 21.61
C ASN A 35 18.18 54.41 22.11
N ALA A 36 17.32 54.01 23.05
CA ALA A 36 17.28 52.63 23.56
C ALA A 36 16.45 51.69 22.66
N THR A 37 16.99 50.51 22.36
CA THR A 37 16.29 49.43 21.64
C THR A 37 15.06 48.99 22.44
N GLU A 38 13.87 49.05 21.84
CA GLU A 38 12.60 48.78 22.52
C GLU A 38 12.46 47.29 22.85
N ILE A 39 12.67 46.91 24.12
CA ILE A 39 12.47 45.54 24.60
C ILE A 39 11.01 45.38 25.00
N SER A 40 10.23 44.63 24.21
CA SER A 40 8.85 44.28 24.54
C SER A 40 8.77 42.86 25.08
N LEU A 41 8.15 42.68 26.27
CA LEU A 41 7.92 41.39 26.89
C LEU A 41 6.51 40.88 26.55
N LYS A 42 6.42 39.71 25.91
CA LYS A 42 5.17 38.95 25.76
C LYS A 42 5.21 37.76 26.70
N ILE A 43 4.39 37.79 27.75
CA ILE A 43 4.24 36.68 28.68
C ILE A 43 3.13 35.77 28.14
N GLY A 44 3.49 34.59 27.63
CA GLY A 44 2.54 33.52 27.33
C GLY A 44 2.26 32.71 28.59
N ARG A 45 0.99 32.57 28.99
CA ARG A 45 0.63 31.66 30.08
C ARG A 45 0.66 30.23 29.56
N VAL A 46 1.47 29.37 30.19
CA VAL A 46 1.32 27.93 30.13
C VAL A 46 0.08 27.60 30.95
N SER A 47 -0.99 27.17 30.29
CA SER A 47 -2.29 26.91 30.92
C SER A 47 -2.27 25.59 31.70
N GLU A 48 -2.32 25.69 33.03
CA GLU A 48 -2.83 24.64 33.91
C GLU A 48 -4.33 24.83 34.20
N CYS A 49 -4.98 23.69 34.39
CA CYS A 49 -6.40 23.43 34.58
C CYS A 49 -7.16 24.39 35.53
N GLY A 50 -8.37 24.78 35.12
CA GLY A 50 -9.37 25.40 36.00
C GLY A 50 -10.64 25.79 35.24
N ILE A 51 -11.70 25.03 35.49
CA ILE A 51 -13.04 25.04 34.89
C ILE A 51 -13.63 26.46 34.70
N ASP A 52 -14.00 26.78 33.45
CA ASP A 52 -15.08 27.72 33.18
C ASP A 52 -15.97 27.18 32.05
N GLY A 53 -17.28 27.35 32.22
CA GLY A 53 -18.33 26.56 31.57
C GLY A 53 -18.57 26.92 30.10
N SER A 54 -17.81 26.31 29.20
CA SER A 54 -18.31 25.81 27.92
C SER A 54 -17.69 24.44 27.72
N MET A 55 -18.47 23.37 27.87
CA MET A 55 -18.03 22.05 27.44
C MET A 55 -17.86 22.08 25.92
N ASP A 56 -16.66 22.44 25.45
CA ASP A 56 -16.18 21.96 24.17
C ASP A 56 -16.22 20.45 24.29
N LYS A 57 -17.20 19.81 23.64
CA LYS A 57 -17.22 18.36 23.50
C LYS A 57 -15.88 17.99 22.86
N VAL A 58 -14.98 17.40 23.64
CA VAL A 58 -13.74 16.83 23.11
C VAL A 58 -14.18 15.70 22.19
N GLY A 59 -14.11 15.95 20.89
CA GLY A 59 -14.48 14.98 19.87
C GLY A 59 -13.59 13.73 19.94
N PRO A 60 -14.00 12.63 19.30
CA PRO A 60 -13.27 11.38 19.31
C PRO A 60 -11.85 11.55 18.74
N LYS A 61 -10.90 10.80 19.28
CA LYS A 61 -9.49 10.85 18.88
C LYS A 61 -9.06 9.56 18.20
N VAL A 62 -8.40 9.68 17.05
CA VAL A 62 -7.85 8.54 16.30
C VAL A 62 -6.34 8.69 16.17
N LEU A 63 -5.60 7.62 16.50
CA LEU A 63 -4.16 7.54 16.26
C LEU A 63 -3.88 6.78 14.97
N ILE A 64 -3.28 7.42 13.97
CA ILE A 64 -2.73 6.75 12.79
C ILE A 64 -1.24 6.49 13.02
N LEU A 65 -0.85 5.22 13.01
CA LEU A 65 0.54 4.80 13.07
C LEU A 65 1.10 4.65 11.65
N GLY A 66 2.13 5.44 11.35
CA GLY A 66 2.78 5.56 10.04
C GLY A 66 2.50 6.91 9.37
N ALA A 67 3.42 7.32 8.50
CA ALA A 67 3.32 8.53 7.67
C ALA A 67 3.55 8.22 6.18
N GLY A 68 3.12 7.03 5.74
CA GLY A 68 3.18 6.62 4.34
C GLY A 68 2.11 7.29 3.48
N ARG A 69 2.15 7.03 2.17
CA ARG A 69 1.22 7.62 1.18
C ARG A 69 -0.27 7.41 1.52
N VAL A 70 -0.61 6.29 2.17
CA VAL A 70 -1.97 5.92 2.57
C VAL A 70 -2.51 6.69 3.79
N CYS A 71 -1.63 7.26 4.62
CA CYS A 71 -2.01 7.87 5.89
C CYS A 71 -2.73 9.20 5.70
N ARG A 72 -2.30 9.99 4.71
CA ARG A 72 -2.89 11.30 4.44
C ARG A 72 -4.37 11.19 4.03
N PRO A 73 -4.77 10.36 3.04
CA PRO A 73 -6.18 10.18 2.72
C PRO A 73 -7.02 9.69 3.90
N ALA A 74 -6.47 8.82 4.75
CA ALA A 74 -7.15 8.38 5.95
C ALA A 74 -7.40 9.54 6.93
N ALA A 75 -6.39 10.40 7.16
CA ALA A 75 -6.51 11.57 8.02
C ALA A 75 -7.48 12.62 7.45
N GLU A 76 -7.40 12.94 6.16
CA GLU A 76 -8.32 13.86 5.48
C GLU A 76 -9.77 13.35 5.55
N PHE A 77 -9.96 12.04 5.35
CA PHE A 77 -11.29 11.43 5.43
C PHE A 77 -11.88 11.51 6.84
N LEU A 78 -11.13 11.12 7.88
CA LEU A 78 -11.59 11.16 9.27
C LEU A 78 -11.94 12.58 9.72
N THR A 79 -11.07 13.55 9.43
CA THR A 79 -11.24 14.95 9.90
C THR A 79 -12.35 15.71 9.16
N SER A 80 -12.70 15.29 7.95
CA SER A 80 -13.76 15.92 7.14
C SER A 80 -15.13 15.26 7.32
N TYR A 81 -15.21 14.11 7.99
CA TYR A 81 -16.46 13.36 8.16
C TYR A 81 -17.43 14.07 9.11
N GLN A 82 -18.59 14.49 8.60
CA GLN A 82 -19.52 15.37 9.32
C GLN A 82 -20.62 14.65 10.12
N ASN A 83 -20.74 13.32 10.00
CA ASN A 83 -21.85 12.57 10.62
C ASN A 83 -21.61 12.22 12.10
N ILE A 84 -20.49 12.65 12.69
CA ILE A 84 -20.16 12.49 14.12
C ILE A 84 -19.50 13.77 14.65
N ASP A 85 -19.30 13.85 15.96
CA ASP A 85 -18.50 14.89 16.59
C ASP A 85 -17.10 14.97 15.93
N GLN A 86 -16.54 16.17 15.85
CA GLN A 86 -15.33 16.45 15.09
C GLN A 86 -14.16 15.54 15.51
N VAL A 87 -13.74 14.65 14.59
CA VAL A 87 -12.64 13.70 14.85
C VAL A 87 -11.31 14.44 14.87
N HIS A 88 -10.54 14.26 15.93
CA HIS A 88 -9.16 14.69 15.99
C HIS A 88 -8.22 13.53 15.64
N VAL A 89 -7.32 13.75 14.68
CA VAL A 89 -6.39 12.73 14.20
C VAL A 89 -4.97 13.03 14.69
N VAL A 90 -4.32 12.04 15.29
CA VAL A 90 -2.88 12.08 15.59
C VAL A 90 -2.18 11.18 14.59
N VAL A 91 -1.25 11.71 13.80
CA VAL A 91 -0.39 10.89 12.92
C VAL A 91 0.97 10.74 13.60
N ALA A 92 1.40 9.50 13.82
CA ALA A 92 2.67 9.20 14.46
C ALA A 92 3.64 8.48 13.52
N SER A 93 4.89 8.92 13.48
CA SER A 93 5.95 8.31 12.65
C SER A 93 7.29 8.29 13.40
N LEU A 94 8.20 7.38 12.98
CA LEU A 94 9.57 7.34 13.50
C LEU A 94 10.30 8.67 13.28
N TYR A 95 10.05 9.29 12.13
CA TYR A 95 10.56 10.61 11.78
C TYR A 95 9.43 11.64 11.91
N GLN A 96 9.60 12.59 12.84
CA GLN A 96 8.66 13.68 13.10
C GLN A 96 8.25 14.42 11.82
N LYS A 97 9.23 14.71 10.96
CA LYS A 97 9.03 15.43 9.70
C LYS A 97 8.01 14.76 8.79
N ASP A 98 8.02 13.43 8.69
CA ASP A 98 7.09 12.69 7.83
C ASP A 98 5.64 12.82 8.35
N ALA A 99 5.47 12.79 9.67
CA ALA A 99 4.17 13.00 10.31
C ALA A 99 3.67 14.43 10.09
N GLU A 100 4.55 15.44 10.24
CA GLU A 100 4.25 16.85 9.97
C GLU A 100 3.83 17.08 8.51
N GLU A 101 4.58 16.52 7.55
CA GLU A 101 4.22 16.58 6.11
C GLU A 101 2.87 15.89 5.83
N THR A 102 2.57 14.80 6.54
CA THR A 102 1.30 14.08 6.38
C THR A 102 0.11 14.92 6.83
N VAL A 103 0.21 15.62 7.96
CA VAL A 103 -0.88 16.42 8.53
C VAL A 103 -0.96 17.85 7.99
N ASP A 104 0.04 18.29 7.22
CA ASP A 104 0.11 19.66 6.70
C ASP A 104 -1.17 20.06 5.94
N GLY A 105 -1.78 21.16 6.38
CA GLY A 105 -3.04 21.70 5.85
C GLY A 105 -4.31 20.94 6.24
N ILE A 106 -4.22 19.86 7.04
CA ILE A 106 -5.40 19.12 7.54
C ILE A 106 -5.86 19.74 8.86
N LYS A 107 -7.11 20.22 8.91
CA LYS A 107 -7.71 20.73 10.15
C LYS A 107 -7.98 19.56 11.12
N ASN A 108 -7.77 19.78 12.41
CA ASN A 108 -7.93 18.77 13.47
C ASN A 108 -7.03 17.54 13.30
N ALA A 109 -5.83 17.76 12.76
CA ALA A 109 -4.79 16.75 12.72
C ALA A 109 -3.50 17.28 13.37
N THR A 110 -2.81 16.43 14.12
CA THR A 110 -1.53 16.74 14.78
C THR A 110 -0.51 15.65 14.51
N ALA A 111 0.76 16.03 14.39
CA ALA A 111 1.88 15.11 14.21
C ALA A 111 2.50 14.72 15.57
N ALA A 112 3.00 13.49 15.66
CA ALA A 112 3.78 12.99 16.79
C ALA A 112 4.97 12.14 16.32
N GLN A 113 6.06 12.17 17.08
CA GLN A 113 7.18 11.27 16.87
C GLN A 113 6.97 10.02 17.71
N LEU A 114 7.12 8.85 17.10
CA LEU A 114 6.98 7.57 17.80
C LEU A 114 7.80 6.49 17.11
N ASP A 115 8.68 5.85 17.87
CA ASP A 115 9.17 4.52 17.56
C ASP A 115 8.20 3.49 18.15
N VAL A 116 7.52 2.73 17.30
CA VAL A 116 6.55 1.70 17.75
C VAL A 116 7.21 0.52 18.46
N SER A 117 8.53 0.39 18.41
CA SER A 117 9.27 -0.59 19.21
C SER A 117 9.45 -0.14 20.67
N ASP A 118 9.35 1.17 20.95
CA ASP A 118 9.25 1.69 22.29
C ASP A 118 7.81 1.52 22.82
N THR A 119 7.63 0.46 23.61
CA THR A 119 6.32 0.08 24.14
C THR A 119 5.77 1.10 25.13
N GLU A 120 6.63 1.82 25.87
CA GLU A 120 6.18 2.83 26.83
C GLU A 120 5.60 4.04 26.10
N SER A 121 6.35 4.58 25.14
CA SER A 121 5.89 5.69 24.29
C SER A 121 4.63 5.32 23.50
N LEU A 122 4.58 4.10 22.95
CA LEU A 122 3.39 3.60 22.25
C LEU A 122 2.18 3.53 23.18
N SER A 123 2.34 2.98 24.38
CA SER A 123 1.26 2.87 25.37
C SER A 123 0.75 4.24 25.81
N ASN A 124 1.65 5.19 26.03
CA ASN A 124 1.31 6.56 26.38
C ASN A 124 0.43 7.22 25.32
N LEU A 125 0.75 7.06 24.04
CA LEU A 125 -0.03 7.65 22.96
C LEU A 125 -1.36 6.93 22.73
N VAL A 126 -1.36 5.58 22.78
CA VAL A 126 -2.57 4.77 22.63
C VAL A 126 -3.59 5.03 23.74
N SER A 127 -3.12 5.33 24.97
CA SER A 127 -4.02 5.62 26.10
C SER A 127 -4.91 6.85 25.87
N GLN A 128 -4.45 7.81 25.05
CA GLN A 128 -5.06 9.11 24.81
C GLN A 128 -6.06 9.14 23.65
N VAL A 129 -6.24 8.02 22.95
CA VAL A 129 -7.13 7.92 21.78
C VAL A 129 -8.20 6.86 21.97
N ASP A 130 -9.23 6.86 21.12
CA ASP A 130 -10.33 5.91 21.16
C ASP A 130 -10.07 4.72 20.22
N VAL A 131 -9.51 5.00 19.04
CA VAL A 131 -9.18 4.00 18.01
C VAL A 131 -7.77 4.23 17.48
N VAL A 132 -7.06 3.13 17.25
CA VAL A 132 -5.75 3.10 16.58
C VAL A 132 -5.94 2.57 15.17
N VAL A 133 -5.30 3.20 14.18
CA VAL A 133 -5.21 2.73 12.80
C VAL A 133 -3.74 2.46 12.49
N SER A 134 -3.38 1.19 12.27
CA SER A 134 -2.01 0.82 11.90
C SER A 134 -1.88 0.70 10.39
N LEU A 135 -1.13 1.65 9.79
CA LEU A 135 -0.76 1.66 8.37
C LEU A 135 0.75 1.40 8.20
N LEU A 136 1.34 0.71 9.18
CA LEU A 136 2.73 0.23 9.18
C LEU A 136 2.86 -1.15 8.50
N PRO A 137 4.09 -1.62 8.24
CA PRO A 137 4.32 -3.00 7.82
C PRO A 137 3.69 -4.03 8.76
N ALA A 138 3.18 -5.13 8.18
CA ALA A 138 2.41 -6.14 8.92
C ALA A 138 3.16 -6.77 10.11
N SER A 139 4.50 -6.76 10.08
CA SER A 139 5.35 -7.26 11.17
C SER A 139 5.15 -6.54 12.51
N PHE A 140 4.61 -5.31 12.50
CA PHE A 140 4.38 -4.53 13.72
C PHE A 140 2.99 -4.75 14.33
N HIS A 141 2.02 -5.28 13.57
CA HIS A 141 0.61 -5.30 13.96
C HIS A 141 0.36 -6.08 15.25
N ALA A 142 1.00 -7.23 15.44
CA ALA A 142 0.81 -8.04 16.64
C ALA A 142 1.32 -7.35 17.91
N ALA A 143 2.40 -6.56 17.83
CA ALA A 143 2.91 -5.79 18.97
C ALA A 143 1.94 -4.65 19.34
N ILE A 144 1.49 -3.90 18.33
CA ILE A 144 0.51 -2.81 18.49
C ILE A 144 -0.81 -3.34 19.04
N ALA A 145 -1.29 -4.48 18.51
CA ALA A 145 -2.51 -5.13 18.96
C ALA A 145 -2.47 -5.50 20.45
N ARG A 146 -1.34 -5.99 20.96
CA ARG A 146 -1.19 -6.30 22.39
C ARG A 146 -1.37 -5.06 23.28
N VAL A 147 -0.75 -3.94 22.89
CA VAL A 147 -0.91 -2.66 23.61
C VAL A 147 -2.36 -2.18 23.54
N CYS A 148 -3.00 -2.29 22.37
CA CYS A 148 -4.41 -1.95 22.22
C CYS A 148 -5.32 -2.80 23.12
N ILE A 149 -5.08 -4.11 23.19
CA ILE A 149 -5.83 -5.03 24.06
C ILE A 149 -5.65 -4.66 25.54
N GLU A 150 -4.41 -4.41 25.97
CA GLU A 150 -4.09 -4.03 27.35
C GLU A 150 -4.80 -2.73 27.76
N LEU A 151 -4.77 -1.72 26.88
CA LEU A 151 -5.39 -0.42 27.10
C LEU A 151 -6.87 -0.35 26.70
N LYS A 152 -7.45 -1.49 26.30
CA LYS A 152 -8.84 -1.63 25.85
C LYS A 152 -9.23 -0.67 24.72
N LYS A 153 -8.31 -0.43 23.79
CA LYS A 153 -8.50 0.41 22.59
C LYS A 153 -8.74 -0.43 21.36
N HIS A 154 -9.58 0.05 20.46
CA HIS A 154 -9.84 -0.62 19.19
C HIS A 154 -8.70 -0.41 18.20
N LEU A 155 -8.51 -1.38 17.30
CA LEU A 155 -7.45 -1.35 16.27
C LEU A 155 -8.05 -1.61 14.89
N VAL A 156 -7.62 -0.81 13.91
CA VAL A 156 -7.88 -1.04 12.48
C VAL A 156 -6.56 -1.27 11.76
N THR A 157 -6.52 -2.25 10.84
CA THR A 157 -5.37 -2.44 9.94
C THR A 157 -5.83 -2.68 8.50
N ALA A 158 -4.98 -2.33 7.53
CA ALA A 158 -5.21 -2.59 6.11
C ALA A 158 -4.37 -3.80 5.61
N SER A 159 -4.08 -4.75 6.49
CA SER A 159 -3.21 -5.91 6.20
C SER A 159 -3.93 -7.23 6.45
N TYR A 160 -3.46 -8.27 5.76
CA TYR A 160 -3.87 -9.65 6.00
C TYR A 160 -3.69 -10.05 7.46
N VAL A 161 -4.64 -10.84 7.97
CA VAL A 161 -4.50 -11.47 9.28
C VAL A 161 -3.57 -12.69 9.16
N ASP A 162 -2.39 -12.59 9.76
CA ASP A 162 -1.45 -13.71 9.88
C ASP A 162 -1.67 -14.54 11.16
N ASP A 163 -0.84 -15.57 11.35
CA ASP A 163 -0.89 -16.45 12.52
C ASP A 163 -0.64 -15.69 13.84
N SER A 164 0.19 -14.65 13.81
CA SER A 164 0.53 -13.88 15.01
C SER A 164 -0.64 -13.01 15.47
N MET A 165 -1.37 -12.43 14.51
CA MET A 165 -2.61 -11.68 14.75
C MET A 165 -3.74 -12.62 15.16
N SER A 166 -3.93 -13.75 14.47
CA SER A 166 -5.01 -14.72 14.77
C SER A 166 -4.96 -15.23 16.21
N LYS A 167 -3.77 -15.41 16.78
CA LYS A 167 -3.57 -15.86 18.17
C LYS A 167 -4.07 -14.85 19.22
N LEU A 168 -4.34 -13.61 18.84
CA LEU A 168 -4.83 -12.57 19.74
C LEU A 168 -6.36 -12.56 19.87
N GLU A 169 -7.08 -13.40 19.12
CA GLU A 169 -8.56 -13.48 19.11
C GLU A 169 -9.17 -13.49 20.51
N GLN A 170 -8.78 -14.49 21.33
CA GLN A 170 -9.35 -14.70 22.66
C GLN A 170 -9.00 -13.58 23.63
N ALA A 171 -7.77 -13.02 23.53
CA ALA A 171 -7.35 -11.91 24.36
C ALA A 171 -8.13 -10.62 24.03
N ALA A 172 -8.35 -10.34 22.74
CA ALA A 172 -9.15 -9.22 22.29
C ALA A 172 -10.63 -9.36 22.70
N GLN A 173 -11.21 -10.55 22.57
CA GLN A 173 -12.56 -10.85 23.05
C GLN A 173 -12.68 -10.62 24.57
N GLY A 174 -11.74 -11.15 25.35
CA GLY A 174 -11.72 -10.98 26.82
C GLY A 174 -11.56 -9.53 27.27
N ALA A 175 -10.86 -8.71 26.49
CA ALA A 175 -10.72 -7.27 26.75
C ALA A 175 -11.92 -6.43 26.24
N GLY A 176 -12.87 -7.03 25.51
CA GLY A 176 -13.98 -6.30 24.89
C GLY A 176 -13.55 -5.45 23.69
N VAL A 177 -12.40 -5.76 23.07
CA VAL A 177 -11.79 -4.99 21.99
C VAL A 177 -12.07 -5.62 20.64
N THR A 178 -12.35 -4.77 19.66
CA THR A 178 -12.38 -5.15 18.24
C THR A 178 -11.06 -4.77 17.57
N ILE A 179 -10.45 -5.75 16.91
CA ILE A 179 -9.31 -5.58 16.02
C ILE A 179 -9.82 -5.88 14.61
N LEU A 180 -10.16 -4.82 13.87
CA LEU A 180 -10.71 -4.89 12.52
C LEU A 180 -9.57 -4.83 11.50
N CYS A 181 -9.17 -5.99 11.00
CA CYS A 181 -8.13 -6.12 10.00
C CYS A 181 -8.69 -6.05 8.58
N GLU A 182 -7.79 -6.08 7.60
CA GLU A 182 -8.16 -6.21 6.18
C GLU A 182 -9.11 -5.07 5.72
N MET A 183 -8.94 -3.84 6.24
CA MET A 183 -9.68 -2.64 5.81
C MET A 183 -8.86 -1.79 4.82
N GLY A 184 -8.49 -2.37 3.68
CA GLY A 184 -7.82 -1.67 2.58
C GLY A 184 -8.54 -1.84 1.25
N LEU A 185 -7.77 -1.99 0.16
CA LEU A 185 -8.28 -2.30 -1.17
C LEU A 185 -8.40 -3.82 -1.40
N ASP A 186 -7.26 -4.51 -1.32
CA ASP A 186 -7.07 -5.96 -1.48
C ASP A 186 -5.93 -6.35 -0.52
N PRO A 187 -6.24 -6.69 0.75
CA PRO A 187 -7.57 -7.04 1.25
C PRO A 187 -8.38 -5.83 1.80
N GLY A 188 -9.68 -5.77 1.48
CA GLY A 188 -10.68 -4.89 2.07
C GLY A 188 -11.90 -4.65 1.20
N ILE A 189 -11.86 -3.68 0.28
CA ILE A 189 -12.97 -3.44 -0.65
C ILE A 189 -13.35 -4.72 -1.40
N ASP A 190 -12.36 -5.52 -1.78
CA ASP A 190 -12.60 -6.82 -2.42
C ASP A 190 -13.42 -7.78 -1.54
N HIS A 191 -13.15 -7.86 -0.24
CA HIS A 191 -13.94 -8.65 0.70
C HIS A 191 -15.38 -8.14 0.80
N MET A 192 -15.53 -6.83 0.96
CA MET A 192 -16.84 -6.19 1.14
C MET A 192 -17.73 -6.40 -0.08
N LEU A 193 -17.18 -6.23 -1.28
CA LEU A 193 -17.92 -6.47 -2.53
C LEU A 193 -18.21 -7.96 -2.74
N SER A 194 -17.23 -8.84 -2.46
CA SER A 194 -17.44 -10.29 -2.56
C SER A 194 -18.60 -10.74 -1.67
N MET A 195 -18.60 -10.34 -0.40
CA MET A 195 -19.65 -10.74 0.55
C MET A 195 -21.00 -10.12 0.22
N LYS A 196 -21.07 -8.86 -0.23
CA LYS A 196 -22.32 -8.25 -0.72
C LYS A 196 -22.94 -9.10 -1.83
N MET A 197 -22.18 -9.42 -2.87
CA MET A 197 -22.68 -10.19 -4.03
C MET A 197 -23.11 -11.61 -3.63
N ILE A 198 -22.33 -12.27 -2.77
CA ILE A 198 -22.61 -13.63 -2.30
C ILE A 198 -23.87 -13.65 -1.43
N ASP A 199 -23.97 -12.75 -0.45
CA ASP A 199 -25.12 -12.67 0.46
C ASP A 199 -26.41 -12.30 -0.32
N GLU A 200 -26.34 -11.39 -1.31
CA GLU A 200 -27.47 -11.04 -2.18
C GLU A 200 -27.94 -12.19 -3.08
N ALA A 201 -27.02 -13.06 -3.50
CA ALA A 201 -27.34 -14.28 -4.25
C ALA A 201 -27.98 -15.33 -3.34
N HIS A 202 -27.37 -15.61 -2.18
CA HIS A 202 -27.87 -16.56 -1.18
C HIS A 202 -29.23 -16.15 -0.63
N ALA A 203 -29.49 -14.84 -0.42
CA ALA A 203 -30.78 -14.32 0.01
C ALA A 203 -31.92 -14.57 -0.98
N ARG A 204 -31.58 -14.89 -2.23
CA ARG A 204 -32.52 -15.27 -3.31
C ARG A 204 -32.46 -16.77 -3.62
N ASP A 205 -31.98 -17.58 -2.69
CA ASP A 205 -31.76 -19.02 -2.83
C ASP A 205 -30.80 -19.42 -3.97
N GLY A 206 -29.99 -18.47 -4.46
CA GLY A 206 -28.99 -18.71 -5.48
C GLY A 206 -27.78 -19.48 -4.91
N LYS A 207 -27.15 -20.30 -5.73
CA LYS A 207 -25.93 -21.06 -5.42
C LYS A 207 -24.75 -20.51 -6.19
N ILE A 208 -23.64 -20.22 -5.51
CA ILE A 208 -22.43 -19.70 -6.17
C ILE A 208 -21.71 -20.84 -6.90
N LYS A 209 -21.62 -20.74 -8.22
CA LYS A 209 -20.95 -21.72 -9.11
C LYS A 209 -19.50 -21.38 -9.35
N ALA A 210 -19.19 -20.10 -9.50
CA ALA A 210 -17.86 -19.58 -9.70
C ALA A 210 -17.71 -18.22 -9.03
N PHE A 211 -16.57 -18.01 -8.37
CA PHE A 211 -16.12 -16.74 -7.83
C PHE A 211 -14.75 -16.41 -8.42
N THR A 212 -14.65 -15.26 -9.08
CA THR A 212 -13.43 -14.77 -9.71
C THR A 212 -13.21 -13.32 -9.32
N SER A 213 -12.01 -13.00 -8.84
CA SER A 213 -11.62 -11.66 -8.39
C SER A 213 -10.27 -11.25 -8.99
N PHE A 214 -10.25 -10.06 -9.57
CA PHE A 214 -9.10 -9.48 -10.24
C PHE A 214 -8.82 -8.11 -9.61
N CYS A 215 -7.59 -7.87 -9.17
CA CYS A 215 -7.20 -6.56 -8.62
C CYS A 215 -5.82 -6.13 -9.14
N GLY A 216 -5.65 -4.86 -9.49
CA GLY A 216 -4.34 -4.31 -9.84
C GLY A 216 -4.23 -2.81 -9.60
N GLY A 217 -3.16 -2.41 -8.92
CA GLY A 217 -2.63 -1.05 -8.96
C GLY A 217 -1.66 -0.91 -10.14
N LEU A 218 -2.05 -0.11 -11.13
CA LEU A 218 -1.39 0.07 -12.42
C LEU A 218 -1.15 1.55 -12.70
N PRO A 219 -0.27 1.92 -13.63
CA PRO A 219 -0.31 3.25 -14.22
C PRO A 219 -1.64 3.48 -14.94
N SER A 220 -2.11 4.72 -14.97
CA SER A 220 -3.17 5.08 -15.93
C SER A 220 -2.71 4.76 -17.36
N PRO A 221 -3.62 4.52 -18.32
CA PRO A 221 -3.22 4.22 -19.69
C PRO A 221 -2.27 5.27 -20.30
N ALA A 222 -2.45 6.54 -19.95
CA ALA A 222 -1.56 7.63 -20.38
C ALA A 222 -0.16 7.56 -19.73
N ALA A 223 -0.06 7.04 -18.52
CA ALA A 223 1.19 6.87 -17.78
C ALA A 223 1.86 5.49 -17.99
N ALA A 224 1.22 4.56 -18.70
CA ALA A 224 1.75 3.24 -19.04
C ALA A 224 2.79 3.30 -20.18
N ASN A 225 3.75 4.22 -20.08
CA ASN A 225 4.63 4.68 -21.16
C ASN A 225 6.05 4.08 -21.09
N ASN A 226 6.20 2.86 -20.57
CA ASN A 226 7.47 2.14 -20.51
C ASN A 226 7.33 0.68 -20.98
N PRO A 227 8.43 -0.04 -21.25
CA PRO A 227 8.38 -1.40 -21.81
C PRO A 227 7.60 -2.42 -20.96
N LEU A 228 7.47 -2.21 -19.66
CA LEU A 228 6.70 -3.06 -18.75
C LEU A 228 5.26 -2.58 -18.55
N ALA A 229 4.90 -1.42 -19.11
CA ALA A 229 3.63 -0.73 -18.84
C ALA A 229 3.34 -0.62 -17.33
N TYR A 230 4.37 -0.52 -16.47
CA TYR A 230 4.22 -0.57 -15.02
C TYR A 230 5.07 0.49 -14.33
N LYS A 231 4.58 1.03 -13.21
CA LYS A 231 5.30 1.99 -12.37
C LYS A 231 5.09 1.67 -10.90
N PHE A 232 6.13 1.87 -10.11
CA PHE A 232 6.12 1.55 -8.69
C PHE A 232 5.56 2.72 -7.88
N SER A 233 4.43 2.45 -7.19
CA SER A 233 3.91 3.29 -6.11
C SER A 233 4.36 2.81 -4.72
N TRP A 234 5.10 1.70 -4.68
CA TRP A 234 5.59 0.99 -3.48
C TRP A 234 6.87 0.20 -3.84
N SER A 235 7.52 -0.43 -2.86
CA SER A 235 8.84 -1.07 -3.02
C SER A 235 8.90 -2.10 -4.18
N PRO A 236 9.81 -1.94 -5.17
CA PRO A 236 10.00 -2.93 -6.23
C PRO A 236 10.36 -4.32 -5.71
N ALA A 237 11.12 -4.40 -4.62
CA ALA A 237 11.50 -5.67 -4.01
C ALA A 237 10.29 -6.47 -3.54
N GLY A 238 9.30 -5.79 -2.93
CA GLY A 238 8.06 -6.43 -2.53
C GLY A 238 7.25 -6.91 -3.73
N ALA A 239 7.23 -6.14 -4.82
CA ALA A 239 6.49 -6.49 -6.04
C ALA A 239 7.08 -7.69 -6.77
N ILE A 240 8.40 -7.74 -6.92
CA ILE A 240 9.08 -8.87 -7.56
C ILE A 240 8.92 -10.14 -6.72
N ARG A 241 9.03 -10.05 -5.38
CA ARG A 241 8.76 -11.18 -4.48
C ARG A 241 7.32 -11.66 -4.58
N ALA A 242 6.36 -10.73 -4.63
CA ALA A 242 4.95 -11.08 -4.81
C ALA A 242 4.71 -11.83 -6.13
N GLY A 243 5.36 -11.39 -7.21
CA GLY A 243 5.34 -12.06 -8.51
C GLY A 243 6.08 -13.40 -8.58
N ARG A 244 6.63 -13.89 -7.46
CA ARG A 244 7.25 -15.22 -7.34
C ARG A 244 6.67 -16.04 -6.18
N ASN A 245 5.56 -15.62 -5.59
CA ASN A 245 4.88 -16.44 -4.58
C ASN A 245 4.16 -17.61 -5.25
N PRO A 246 4.18 -18.82 -4.65
CA PRO A 246 3.35 -19.90 -5.14
C PRO A 246 1.87 -19.52 -5.02
N ALA A 247 1.05 -20.08 -5.92
CA ALA A 247 -0.38 -19.87 -5.90
C ALA A 247 -1.16 -21.18 -5.97
N VAL A 248 -2.32 -21.22 -5.31
CA VAL A 248 -3.25 -22.35 -5.34
C VAL A 248 -4.68 -21.85 -5.41
N TYR A 249 -5.47 -22.44 -6.30
CA TYR A 249 -6.86 -22.04 -6.53
C TYR A 249 -7.71 -23.21 -7.04
N LYS A 250 -9.03 -23.05 -6.98
CA LYS A 250 -9.98 -24.02 -7.53
C LYS A 250 -10.52 -23.49 -8.86
N PHE A 251 -10.51 -24.29 -9.91
CA PHE A 251 -11.03 -23.90 -11.22
C PHE A 251 -11.73 -25.08 -11.86
N LEU A 252 -13.02 -24.93 -12.18
CA LEU A 252 -13.86 -25.97 -12.78
C LEU A 252 -13.83 -27.31 -11.99
N GLY A 253 -13.78 -27.23 -10.67
CA GLY A 253 -13.75 -28.38 -9.76
C GLY A 253 -12.35 -28.90 -9.42
N GLU A 254 -11.32 -28.51 -10.17
CA GLU A 254 -9.94 -28.96 -9.95
C GLU A 254 -9.13 -27.98 -9.10
N ILE A 255 -8.27 -28.52 -8.24
CA ILE A 255 -7.29 -27.71 -7.49
C ILE A 255 -6.03 -27.56 -8.33
N ILE A 256 -5.71 -26.32 -8.70
CA ILE A 256 -4.54 -25.98 -9.51
C ILE A 256 -3.47 -25.38 -8.61
N ASN A 257 -2.26 -25.92 -8.68
CA ASN A 257 -1.07 -25.41 -7.98
C ASN A 257 -0.11 -24.80 -9.01
N VAL A 258 0.35 -23.58 -8.73
CA VAL A 258 1.34 -22.85 -9.53
C VAL A 258 2.57 -22.63 -8.66
N ASP A 259 3.68 -23.20 -9.09
CA ASP A 259 4.98 -22.97 -8.45
C ASP A 259 5.37 -21.49 -8.59
N GLY A 260 5.94 -20.92 -7.53
CA GLY A 260 6.34 -19.51 -7.50
C GLY A 260 7.36 -19.14 -8.59
N SER A 261 8.24 -20.06 -8.99
CA SER A 261 9.18 -19.87 -10.09
C SER A 261 8.50 -19.77 -11.46
N LYS A 262 7.28 -20.30 -11.59
CA LYS A 262 6.47 -20.31 -12.82
C LYS A 262 5.31 -19.33 -12.78
N LEU A 263 5.21 -18.48 -11.75
CA LEU A 263 4.05 -17.60 -11.58
C LEU A 263 3.87 -16.65 -12.77
N TYR A 264 4.93 -15.98 -13.21
CA TYR A 264 4.87 -15.12 -14.40
C TYR A 264 4.49 -15.88 -15.68
N GLU A 265 4.90 -17.15 -15.82
CA GLU A 265 4.55 -17.99 -16.97
C GLU A 265 3.08 -18.44 -16.95
N SER A 266 2.45 -18.41 -15.77
CA SER A 266 1.03 -18.77 -15.61
C SER A 266 0.05 -17.66 -16.01
N ALA A 267 0.58 -16.48 -16.37
CA ALA A 267 -0.24 -15.34 -16.73
C ALA A 267 -1.15 -15.65 -17.93
N LYS A 268 -2.41 -15.21 -17.85
CA LYS A 268 -3.40 -15.36 -18.92
C LYS A 268 -3.89 -13.99 -19.36
N ARG A 269 -4.12 -13.82 -20.66
CA ARG A 269 -4.72 -12.60 -21.22
C ARG A 269 -6.13 -12.44 -20.68
N LEU A 270 -6.49 -11.21 -20.36
CA LEU A 270 -7.83 -10.81 -19.95
C LEU A 270 -8.34 -9.70 -20.87
N ARG A 271 -9.60 -9.82 -21.28
CA ARG A 271 -10.35 -8.75 -21.92
C ARG A 271 -11.68 -8.63 -21.21
N LEU A 272 -11.92 -7.46 -20.63
CA LEU A 272 -13.18 -7.14 -20.00
C LEU A 272 -14.05 -6.44 -21.05
N PRO A 273 -15.22 -6.99 -21.43
CA PRO A 273 -16.08 -6.42 -22.46
C PRO A 273 -16.44 -4.94 -22.24
N GLU A 274 -16.52 -4.52 -20.98
CA GLU A 274 -16.88 -3.18 -20.54
C GLU A 274 -15.70 -2.20 -20.65
N LEU A 275 -14.50 -2.74 -20.72
CA LEU A 275 -13.24 -2.01 -20.83
C LEU A 275 -12.48 -2.50 -22.06
N PRO A 276 -13.07 -2.44 -23.27
CA PRO A 276 -12.52 -3.09 -24.47
C PRO A 276 -11.17 -2.49 -24.93
N ALA A 277 -10.88 -1.26 -24.50
CA ALA A 277 -9.59 -0.60 -24.75
C ALA A 277 -8.45 -1.12 -23.87
N PHE A 278 -8.75 -1.84 -22.78
CA PHE A 278 -7.75 -2.33 -21.85
C PHE A 278 -7.21 -3.70 -22.29
N ALA A 279 -5.92 -3.74 -22.61
CA ALA A 279 -5.19 -4.99 -22.83
C ALA A 279 -4.58 -5.46 -21.50
N LEU A 280 -5.28 -6.33 -20.80
CA LEU A 280 -4.88 -6.84 -19.49
C LEU A 280 -4.38 -8.28 -19.55
N GLU A 281 -3.67 -8.67 -18.51
CA GLU A 281 -3.36 -10.03 -18.16
C GLU A 281 -3.52 -10.22 -16.64
N HIS A 282 -3.70 -11.46 -16.21
CA HIS A 282 -3.88 -11.78 -14.80
C HIS A 282 -2.99 -12.96 -14.38
N LEU A 283 -2.50 -12.90 -13.13
CA LEU A 283 -1.72 -13.95 -12.49
C LEU A 283 -2.41 -14.40 -11.21
N PRO A 284 -2.49 -15.71 -10.91
CA PRO A 284 -3.10 -16.19 -9.68
C PRO A 284 -2.38 -15.62 -8.45
N ASN A 285 -3.12 -15.27 -7.41
CA ASN A 285 -2.58 -14.61 -6.23
C ASN A 285 -2.66 -15.53 -4.99
N ARG A 286 -1.49 -15.98 -4.49
CA ARG A 286 -1.34 -16.76 -3.25
C ARG A 286 -2.37 -17.90 -3.17
N ASN A 287 -2.99 -18.12 -2.01
CA ASN A 287 -3.96 -19.18 -1.78
C ASN A 287 -5.40 -18.64 -1.89
N SER A 288 -6.08 -18.93 -3.00
CA SER A 288 -7.49 -18.58 -3.20
C SER A 288 -8.46 -19.53 -2.48
N LEU A 289 -8.04 -20.75 -2.12
CA LEU A 289 -8.93 -21.76 -1.51
C LEU A 289 -9.50 -21.28 -0.17
N MET A 290 -8.70 -20.56 0.62
CA MET A 290 -9.13 -20.03 1.92
C MET A 290 -10.34 -19.10 1.80
N TYR A 291 -10.48 -18.40 0.66
CA TYR A 291 -11.61 -17.51 0.42
C TYR A 291 -12.91 -18.27 0.18
N GLY A 292 -12.83 -19.49 -0.33
CA GLY A 292 -13.99 -20.38 -0.40
C GLY A 292 -14.56 -20.64 0.99
N ASP A 293 -13.70 -20.87 1.98
CA ASP A 293 -14.13 -21.08 3.37
C ASP A 293 -14.54 -19.78 4.05
N LEU A 294 -13.78 -18.69 3.87
CA LEU A 294 -14.08 -17.38 4.46
C LEU A 294 -15.42 -16.82 3.97
N TYR A 295 -15.75 -17.04 2.70
CA TYR A 295 -16.99 -16.55 2.09
C TYR A 295 -18.14 -17.58 2.14
N GLY A 296 -17.92 -18.75 2.71
CA GLY A 296 -18.96 -19.78 2.83
C GLY A 296 -19.34 -20.49 1.53
N ILE A 297 -18.52 -20.39 0.47
CA ILE A 297 -18.81 -20.93 -0.87
C ILE A 297 -17.99 -22.19 -1.22
N SER A 298 -17.12 -22.69 -0.33
CA SER A 298 -16.20 -23.81 -0.65
C SER A 298 -16.90 -25.11 -1.05
N LYS A 299 -18.11 -25.33 -0.52
CA LYS A 299 -18.94 -26.53 -0.79
C LYS A 299 -19.76 -26.44 -2.07
N GLU A 300 -19.93 -25.25 -2.64
CA GLU A 300 -20.78 -25.02 -3.80
C GLU A 300 -20.04 -24.57 -5.04
N ALA A 301 -19.05 -23.68 -4.87
CA ALA A 301 -18.31 -23.11 -5.96
C ALA A 301 -17.34 -24.15 -6.56
N SER A 302 -17.46 -24.33 -7.88
CA SER A 302 -16.51 -25.10 -8.69
C SER A 302 -15.26 -24.28 -9.01
N THR A 303 -15.35 -22.96 -8.99
CA THR A 303 -14.24 -22.03 -9.21
C THR A 303 -14.15 -21.03 -8.07
N VAL A 304 -12.96 -20.89 -7.48
CA VAL A 304 -12.60 -19.86 -6.49
C VAL A 304 -11.22 -19.34 -6.87
N TYR A 305 -11.19 -18.18 -7.51
CA TYR A 305 -10.01 -17.63 -8.15
C TYR A 305 -9.79 -16.17 -7.79
N ARG A 306 -8.65 -15.86 -7.17
CA ARG A 306 -8.17 -14.48 -6.96
C ARG A 306 -6.89 -14.28 -7.74
N SER A 307 -6.75 -13.10 -8.34
CA SER A 307 -5.61 -12.80 -9.21
C SER A 307 -5.22 -11.34 -9.20
N THR A 308 -3.97 -11.10 -9.55
CA THR A 308 -3.39 -9.79 -9.73
C THR A 308 -3.42 -9.40 -11.20
N LEU A 309 -3.88 -8.20 -11.51
CA LEU A 309 -3.91 -7.63 -12.86
C LEU A 309 -2.60 -6.93 -13.22
N ARG A 310 -2.22 -7.06 -14.48
CA ARG A 310 -1.16 -6.31 -15.16
C ARG A 310 -1.62 -5.92 -16.56
N TYR A 311 -0.92 -4.97 -17.19
CA TYR A 311 -1.07 -4.80 -18.63
C TYR A 311 -0.38 -5.95 -19.36
N GLU A 312 -0.94 -6.31 -20.50
CA GLU A 312 -0.45 -7.43 -21.31
C GLU A 312 1.02 -7.24 -21.72
N GLY A 313 1.81 -8.31 -21.55
CA GLY A 313 3.24 -8.36 -21.89
C GLY A 313 4.16 -8.15 -20.69
N PHE A 314 3.65 -7.67 -19.55
CA PHE A 314 4.44 -7.51 -18.33
C PHE A 314 5.04 -8.85 -17.87
N SER A 315 4.22 -9.89 -17.74
CA SER A 315 4.62 -11.16 -17.15
C SER A 315 5.60 -11.93 -18.03
N GLU A 316 5.43 -11.86 -19.35
CA GLU A 316 6.36 -12.47 -20.30
C GLU A 316 7.78 -11.88 -20.15
N ILE A 317 7.87 -10.55 -20.03
CA ILE A 317 9.15 -9.87 -19.81
C ILE A 317 9.73 -10.24 -18.45
N MET A 318 8.92 -10.20 -17.39
CA MET A 318 9.37 -10.54 -16.03
C MET A 318 9.82 -12.00 -15.90
N ALA A 319 9.17 -12.94 -16.59
CA ALA A 319 9.58 -14.34 -16.63
C ALA A 319 10.98 -14.51 -17.23
N ILE A 320 11.29 -13.79 -18.31
CA ILE A 320 12.62 -13.87 -18.93
C ILE A 320 13.67 -13.18 -18.06
N LEU A 321 13.37 -12.01 -17.48
CA LEU A 321 14.28 -11.36 -16.53
C LEU A 321 14.60 -12.28 -15.34
N ALA A 322 13.60 -13.04 -14.85
CA ALA A 322 13.81 -14.05 -13.82
C ALA A 322 14.76 -15.16 -14.28
N LYS A 323 14.57 -15.69 -15.50
CA LYS A 323 15.41 -16.76 -16.08
C LYS A 323 16.85 -16.33 -16.34
N ILE A 324 17.07 -15.06 -16.67
CA ILE A 324 18.43 -14.47 -16.81
C ILE A 324 19.15 -14.39 -15.45
N GLY A 325 18.44 -14.48 -14.32
CA GLY A 325 19.02 -14.39 -12.99
C GLY A 325 18.95 -12.98 -12.36
N PHE A 326 18.24 -12.02 -12.98
CA PHE A 326 18.10 -10.67 -12.39
C PHE A 326 17.41 -10.69 -11.04
N PHE A 327 16.62 -11.71 -10.73
CA PHE A 327 15.87 -11.80 -9.48
C PHE A 327 16.56 -12.69 -8.43
N ASP A 328 17.84 -13.00 -8.62
CA ASP A 328 18.63 -13.81 -7.67
C ASP A 328 19.11 -12.95 -6.50
N ALA A 329 18.72 -13.38 -5.30
CA ALA A 329 18.94 -12.63 -4.07
C ALA A 329 20.27 -12.98 -3.38
N GLU A 330 20.97 -14.02 -3.83
CA GLU A 330 22.26 -14.42 -3.28
C GLU A 330 23.34 -13.37 -3.59
N ASN A 331 24.31 -13.23 -2.68
CA ASN A 331 25.40 -12.28 -2.87
C ASN A 331 26.23 -12.70 -4.09
N HIS A 332 26.38 -11.79 -5.06
CA HIS A 332 27.11 -12.08 -6.28
C HIS A 332 28.61 -11.78 -6.09
N PRO A 333 29.55 -12.67 -6.50
CA PRO A 333 31.00 -12.45 -6.30
C PRO A 333 31.51 -11.11 -6.84
N LEU A 334 31.11 -10.73 -8.07
CA LEU A 334 31.46 -9.43 -8.67
C LEU A 334 30.94 -8.21 -7.89
N LEU A 335 29.96 -8.38 -6.99
CA LEU A 335 29.41 -7.31 -6.16
C LEU A 335 30.03 -7.28 -4.75
N GLN A 336 31.03 -8.11 -4.47
CA GLN A 336 31.78 -8.07 -3.21
C GLN A 336 33.14 -7.38 -3.34
N GLU A 337 33.60 -7.13 -4.57
CA GLU A 337 34.91 -6.55 -4.85
C GLU A 337 34.98 -5.04 -4.52
N THR A 338 36.19 -4.58 -4.19
CA THR A 338 36.50 -3.15 -4.03
C THR A 338 36.35 -2.37 -5.34
N ASN A 339 36.61 -3.02 -6.48
CA ASN A 339 36.39 -2.47 -7.81
C ASN A 339 35.03 -2.93 -8.35
N ARG A 340 34.00 -2.08 -8.17
CA ARG A 340 32.63 -2.41 -8.59
C ARG A 340 32.51 -2.45 -10.12
N PRO A 341 31.81 -3.47 -10.69
CA PRO A 341 31.58 -3.53 -12.12
C PRO A 341 30.63 -2.42 -12.57
N THR A 342 30.70 -2.07 -13.85
CA THR A 342 29.65 -1.27 -14.49
C THR A 342 28.39 -2.11 -14.68
N TYR A 343 27.23 -1.46 -14.84
CA TYR A 343 26.00 -2.18 -15.18
C TYR A 343 26.18 -3.02 -16.45
N ARG A 344 26.84 -2.48 -17.47
CA ARG A 344 27.15 -3.20 -18.72
C ARG A 344 27.97 -4.46 -18.48
N ASN A 345 29.03 -4.37 -17.68
CA ASN A 345 29.88 -5.53 -17.38
C ASN A 345 29.11 -6.60 -16.59
N PHE A 346 28.27 -6.17 -15.65
CA PHE A 346 27.43 -7.08 -14.89
C PHE A 346 26.33 -7.74 -15.75
N LEU A 347 25.71 -6.98 -16.66
CA LEU A 347 24.78 -7.51 -17.66
C LEU A 347 25.47 -8.55 -18.56
N ASN A 348 26.69 -8.26 -19.01
CA ASN A 348 27.45 -9.20 -19.82
C ASN A 348 27.71 -10.50 -19.06
N GLU A 349 28.00 -10.43 -17.76
CA GLU A 349 28.16 -11.62 -16.92
C GLU A 349 26.87 -12.44 -16.83
N LEU A 350 25.73 -11.81 -16.55
CA LEU A 350 24.44 -12.52 -16.47
C LEU A 350 24.01 -13.14 -17.81
N LEU A 351 24.45 -12.56 -18.93
CA LEU A 351 24.20 -13.07 -20.28
C LEU A 351 25.30 -14.03 -20.77
N ASN A 352 26.30 -14.39 -19.95
CA ASN A 352 27.36 -15.31 -20.36
C ASN A 352 26.85 -16.76 -20.31
N VAL A 353 26.68 -17.36 -21.48
CA VAL A 353 26.39 -18.79 -21.62
C VAL A 353 27.69 -19.56 -21.37
N ASN A 354 27.80 -20.26 -20.24
CA ASN A 354 28.82 -21.30 -19.97
C ASN A 354 30.19 -21.08 -20.65
N ASN A 355 31.02 -20.13 -20.18
CA ASN A 355 32.45 -20.04 -20.56
C ASN A 355 32.79 -20.23 -22.06
N ILE A 356 31.91 -19.83 -22.99
CA ILE A 356 32.32 -19.70 -24.39
C ILE A 356 33.06 -18.38 -24.47
N SER A 357 34.38 -18.49 -24.38
CA SER A 357 35.33 -17.43 -24.63
C SER A 357 34.85 -16.59 -25.81
N THR A 358 34.60 -15.30 -25.59
CA THR A 358 34.37 -14.27 -26.62
C THR A 358 35.61 -14.02 -27.47
N SER A 359 36.49 -15.01 -27.65
CA SER A 359 37.72 -14.90 -28.41
C SER A 359 37.67 -15.52 -29.80
N ASN A 360 36.67 -16.30 -30.23
CA ASN A 360 36.71 -16.89 -31.58
C ASN A 360 35.37 -17.36 -32.20
N THR A 361 34.39 -16.48 -32.31
CA THR A 361 33.35 -16.63 -33.36
C THR A 361 33.39 -15.42 -34.28
N LYS A 362 34.31 -15.47 -35.24
CA LYS A 362 34.11 -14.77 -36.52
C LYS A 362 32.85 -15.37 -37.15
N ILE A 363 31.72 -14.71 -36.95
CA ILE A 363 30.52 -14.95 -37.74
C ILE A 363 30.87 -14.43 -39.14
N ASN A 364 31.23 -15.34 -40.03
CA ASN A 364 31.38 -15.06 -41.44
C ASN A 364 29.96 -14.82 -42.02
N GLY A 365 29.66 -13.57 -42.38
CA GLY A 365 28.49 -13.25 -43.19
C GLY A 365 27.82 -11.92 -42.84
N GLU A 366 28.18 -10.89 -43.61
CA GLU A 366 27.43 -9.64 -43.81
C GLU A 366 27.29 -8.70 -42.60
N GLU A 367 28.28 -7.80 -42.49
CA GLU A 367 28.29 -6.61 -41.64
C GLU A 367 27.07 -5.72 -41.92
N SER A 368 26.02 -5.90 -41.13
CA SER A 368 24.92 -4.95 -40.99
C SER A 368 24.39 -4.84 -39.55
N GLY A 369 24.93 -5.59 -38.59
CA GLY A 369 24.39 -5.65 -37.22
C GLY A 369 25.13 -4.79 -36.20
N GLY A 370 24.40 -3.97 -35.44
CA GLY A 370 24.94 -3.14 -34.36
C GLY A 370 25.08 -3.91 -33.02
N HIS A 371 25.57 -3.24 -31.97
CA HIS A 371 25.67 -3.82 -30.61
C HIS A 371 24.34 -4.41 -30.09
N ASP A 372 23.21 -3.85 -30.52
CA ASP A 372 21.88 -4.36 -30.18
C ASP A 372 21.60 -5.75 -30.80
N ASP A 373 22.08 -6.03 -32.02
CA ASP A 373 21.87 -7.34 -32.68
C ASP A 373 22.68 -8.45 -32.01
N GLU A 374 23.86 -8.12 -31.48
CA GLU A 374 24.67 -9.02 -30.67
C GLU A 374 23.92 -9.41 -29.38
N LEU A 375 23.37 -8.44 -28.65
CA LEU A 375 22.62 -8.68 -27.42
C LEU A 375 21.33 -9.48 -27.68
N VAL A 376 20.60 -9.18 -28.76
CA VAL A 376 19.45 -9.98 -29.18
C VAL A 376 19.88 -11.43 -29.45
N SER A 377 20.99 -11.63 -30.17
CA SER A 377 21.50 -12.97 -30.46
C SER A 377 21.85 -13.73 -29.18
N ARG A 378 22.49 -13.08 -28.20
CA ARG A 378 22.78 -13.67 -26.88
C ARG A 378 21.51 -14.04 -26.11
N LEU A 379 20.51 -13.16 -26.09
CA LEU A 379 19.20 -13.44 -25.46
C LEU A 379 18.49 -14.64 -26.10
N MET A 380 18.60 -14.79 -27.42
CA MET A 380 18.07 -15.94 -28.14
C MET A 380 18.87 -17.22 -27.82
N MET A 381 20.21 -17.14 -27.76
CA MET A 381 21.09 -18.28 -27.43
C MET A 381 20.89 -18.82 -26.01
N LEU A 382 20.46 -18.00 -25.06
CA LEU A 382 20.07 -18.45 -23.72
C LEU A 382 18.86 -19.42 -23.75
N GLY A 383 18.13 -19.49 -24.86
CA GLY A 383 16.98 -20.39 -25.03
C GLY A 383 15.72 -19.95 -24.27
N HIS A 384 15.74 -18.77 -23.64
CA HIS A 384 14.59 -18.21 -22.92
C HIS A 384 13.62 -17.46 -23.82
N CYS A 385 14.10 -16.92 -24.95
CA CYS A 385 13.28 -16.25 -25.97
C CYS A 385 13.05 -17.19 -27.15
N LYS A 386 11.79 -17.53 -27.44
CA LYS A 386 11.44 -18.36 -28.61
C LYS A 386 11.33 -17.55 -29.91
N GLU A 387 11.03 -16.26 -29.78
CA GLU A 387 10.75 -15.34 -30.88
C GLU A 387 11.70 -14.14 -30.81
N LYS A 388 12.16 -13.66 -31.98
CA LYS A 388 13.08 -12.51 -32.06
C LYS A 388 12.43 -11.24 -31.53
N GLU A 389 11.13 -11.08 -31.79
CA GLU A 389 10.31 -9.96 -31.33
C GLU A 389 10.33 -9.83 -29.80
N LEU A 390 10.27 -10.97 -29.11
CA LEU A 390 10.37 -11.02 -27.66
C LEU A 390 11.77 -10.63 -27.19
N ALA A 391 12.83 -11.18 -27.79
CA ALA A 391 14.20 -10.80 -27.44
C ALA A 391 14.44 -9.28 -27.64
N VAL A 392 13.86 -8.67 -28.68
CA VAL A 392 13.90 -7.21 -28.89
C VAL A 392 13.15 -6.47 -27.78
N LYS A 393 11.99 -6.94 -27.33
CA LYS A 393 11.28 -6.35 -26.17
C LYS A 393 12.12 -6.43 -24.89
N ILE A 394 12.75 -7.58 -24.62
CA ILE A 394 13.64 -7.76 -23.46
C ILE A 394 14.81 -6.78 -23.52
N LEU A 395 15.47 -6.66 -24.68
CA LEU A 395 16.56 -5.70 -24.85
C LEU A 395 16.09 -4.25 -24.62
N LYS A 396 14.91 -3.88 -25.13
CA LYS A 396 14.32 -2.56 -24.85
C LYS A 396 14.12 -2.33 -23.35
N THR A 397 13.63 -3.33 -22.61
CA THR A 397 13.48 -3.27 -21.15
C THR A 397 14.83 -3.13 -20.45
N ILE A 398 15.83 -3.93 -20.83
CA ILE A 398 17.20 -3.86 -20.30
C ILE A 398 17.80 -2.45 -20.51
N LYS A 399 17.59 -1.88 -21.70
CA LYS A 399 18.06 -0.54 -22.03
C LYS A 399 17.34 0.54 -21.23
N PHE A 400 16.01 0.45 -21.13
CA PHE A 400 15.19 1.36 -20.34
C PHE A 400 15.59 1.37 -18.85
N LEU A 401 15.88 0.20 -18.29
CA LEU A 401 16.35 0.07 -16.90
C LEU A 401 17.81 0.53 -16.71
N GLY A 402 18.51 0.94 -17.77
CA GLY A 402 19.90 1.38 -17.71
C GLY A 402 20.91 0.25 -17.49
N LEU A 403 20.51 -1.01 -17.62
CA LEU A 403 21.40 -2.16 -17.32
C LEU A 403 22.58 -2.30 -18.31
N HIS A 404 22.56 -1.52 -19.40
CA HIS A 404 23.62 -1.44 -20.41
C HIS A 404 24.60 -0.27 -20.16
N GLU A 405 24.38 0.55 -19.13
CA GLU A 405 25.17 1.75 -18.89
C GLU A 405 26.57 1.44 -18.36
N GLU A 406 27.53 2.32 -18.65
CA GLU A 406 28.93 2.23 -18.18
C GLU A 406 29.13 2.82 -16.77
N THR A 407 28.05 3.13 -16.06
CA THR A 407 28.10 3.62 -14.68
C THR A 407 28.34 2.45 -13.72
N GLN A 408 29.09 2.69 -12.63
CA GLN A 408 29.38 1.67 -11.63
C GLN A 408 28.14 1.32 -10.80
N ILE A 409 28.02 0.05 -10.44
CA ILE A 409 26.98 -0.43 -9.52
C ILE A 409 27.25 0.11 -8.11
N PRO A 410 26.24 0.71 -7.44
CA PRO A 410 26.35 1.22 -6.08
C PRO A 410 26.79 0.17 -5.03
N LYS A 411 27.45 0.65 -3.97
CA LYS A 411 28.04 -0.22 -2.92
C LYS A 411 27.03 -0.90 -2.00
N ASP A 412 25.81 -0.38 -1.94
CA ASP A 412 24.69 -0.94 -1.20
C ASP A 412 24.06 -2.15 -1.89
N CYS A 413 24.38 -2.39 -3.17
CA CYS A 413 23.94 -3.58 -3.89
C CYS A 413 24.91 -4.76 -3.66
N SER A 414 24.39 -5.88 -3.18
CA SER A 414 25.14 -7.13 -2.96
C SER A 414 24.74 -8.29 -3.87
N SER A 415 23.56 -8.21 -4.51
CA SER A 415 22.97 -9.26 -5.35
C SER A 415 22.35 -8.72 -6.63
N ALA A 416 22.12 -9.57 -7.64
CA ALA A 416 21.41 -9.19 -8.86
C ALA A 416 20.02 -8.60 -8.55
N PHE A 417 19.32 -9.19 -7.57
CA PHE A 417 18.04 -8.71 -7.07
C PHE A 417 18.13 -7.27 -6.51
N SER A 418 19.17 -6.94 -5.74
CA SER A 418 19.33 -5.57 -5.23
C SER A 418 19.58 -4.55 -6.36
N VAL A 419 20.41 -4.93 -7.34
CA VAL A 419 20.72 -4.09 -8.51
C VAL A 419 19.47 -3.81 -9.34
N ILE A 420 18.68 -4.83 -9.67
CA ILE A 420 17.47 -4.65 -10.49
C ILE A 420 16.39 -3.87 -9.72
N CYS A 421 16.24 -4.09 -8.41
CA CYS A 421 15.28 -3.34 -7.59
C CYS A 421 15.62 -1.85 -7.59
N GLN A 422 16.88 -1.48 -7.38
CA GLN A 422 17.33 -0.10 -7.39
C GLN A 422 17.11 0.54 -8.78
N ARG A 423 17.43 -0.17 -9.86
CA ARG A 423 17.18 0.33 -11.23
C ARG A 423 15.71 0.51 -11.53
N MET A 424 14.87 -0.43 -11.12
CA MET A 424 13.42 -0.34 -11.25
C MET A 424 12.85 0.83 -10.45
N GLU A 425 13.32 1.05 -9.22
CA GLU A 425 12.92 2.20 -8.39
C GLU A 425 13.24 3.53 -9.08
N GLN A 426 14.45 3.66 -9.63
CA GLN A 426 14.90 4.89 -10.30
C GLN A 426 14.18 5.14 -11.64
N ARG A 427 13.94 4.09 -12.43
CA ARG A 427 13.48 4.21 -13.83
C ARG A 427 11.97 4.07 -13.99
N MET A 428 11.28 3.45 -13.02
CA MET A 428 9.84 3.18 -13.08
C MET A 428 9.05 3.92 -12.00
N ALA A 429 9.57 5.04 -11.50
CA ALA A 429 8.80 5.95 -10.66
C ALA A 429 7.78 6.77 -11.49
N TYR A 430 6.71 7.21 -10.84
CA TYR A 430 5.76 8.17 -11.42
C TYR A 430 6.42 9.55 -11.57
N GLY A 431 6.20 10.18 -12.72
CA GLY A 431 6.48 11.60 -12.92
C GLY A 431 5.45 12.49 -12.22
N HIS A 432 5.74 13.80 -12.15
CA HIS A 432 4.93 14.76 -11.39
C HIS A 432 3.45 14.82 -11.79
N ASN A 433 3.14 14.64 -13.08
CA ASN A 433 1.79 14.74 -13.64
C ASN A 433 1.19 13.38 -14.03
N GLU A 434 1.86 12.28 -13.65
CA GLU A 434 1.38 10.94 -14.00
C GLU A 434 0.49 10.40 -12.89
N GLN A 435 -0.57 9.71 -13.30
CA GLN A 435 -1.55 9.13 -12.39
C GLN A 435 -1.39 7.61 -12.36
N ASP A 436 -1.54 7.03 -11.17
CA ASP A 436 -1.87 5.62 -11.06
C ASP A 436 -3.38 5.40 -11.26
N MET A 437 -3.74 4.13 -11.34
CA MET A 437 -5.08 3.62 -11.49
C MET A 437 -5.20 2.35 -10.65
N VAL A 438 -6.33 2.19 -9.98
CA VAL A 438 -6.75 0.92 -9.39
C VAL A 438 -7.88 0.36 -10.22
N LEU A 439 -7.78 -0.92 -10.58
CA LEU A 439 -8.86 -1.69 -11.17
C LEU A 439 -9.12 -2.93 -10.31
N LEU A 440 -10.32 -3.02 -9.76
CA LEU A 440 -10.85 -4.17 -9.03
C LEU A 440 -12.10 -4.65 -9.78
N HIS A 441 -12.14 -5.93 -10.13
CA HIS A 441 -13.24 -6.54 -10.85
C HIS A 441 -13.60 -7.89 -10.24
N HIS A 442 -14.88 -8.11 -9.97
CA HIS A 442 -15.41 -9.38 -9.49
C HIS A 442 -16.40 -9.94 -10.49
N GLU A 443 -16.39 -11.27 -10.62
CA GLU A 443 -17.37 -12.04 -11.36
C GLU A 443 -17.87 -13.18 -10.47
N VAL A 444 -19.19 -13.25 -10.30
CA VAL A 444 -19.87 -14.28 -9.52
C VAL A 444 -20.93 -14.93 -10.41
N GLU A 445 -20.77 -16.21 -10.69
CA GLU A 445 -21.77 -16.99 -11.43
C GLU A 445 -22.74 -17.64 -10.43
N VAL A 446 -24.04 -17.39 -10.61
CA VAL A 446 -25.10 -17.79 -9.68
C VAL A 446 -26.12 -18.68 -10.41
N GLU A 447 -26.35 -19.86 -9.87
CA GLU A 447 -27.37 -20.80 -10.32
C GLU A 447 -28.56 -20.77 -9.36
N TYR A 448 -29.78 -20.54 -9.86
CA TYR A 448 -30.99 -20.52 -9.05
C TYR A 448 -31.79 -21.83 -9.19
N PRO A 449 -32.52 -22.24 -8.14
CA PRO A 449 -33.27 -23.51 -8.15
C PRO A 449 -34.49 -23.50 -9.08
N ASP A 450 -34.94 -22.34 -9.55
CA ASP A 450 -36.12 -22.19 -10.41
C ASP A 450 -35.86 -22.47 -11.90
N GLY A 451 -34.63 -22.86 -12.25
CA GLY A 451 -34.26 -23.26 -13.60
C GLY A 451 -34.04 -22.11 -14.57
N ARG A 452 -33.98 -20.85 -14.10
CA ARG A 452 -33.57 -19.71 -14.94
C ARG A 452 -32.11 -19.88 -15.41
N PRO A 453 -31.70 -19.19 -16.49
CA PRO A 453 -30.29 -19.16 -16.90
C PRO A 453 -29.38 -18.70 -15.75
N THR A 454 -28.18 -19.27 -15.68
CA THR A 454 -27.15 -18.85 -14.72
C THR A 454 -26.90 -17.35 -14.87
N GLU A 455 -27.03 -16.61 -13.79
CA GLU A 455 -26.73 -15.18 -13.79
C GLU A 455 -25.23 -14.97 -13.55
N LYS A 456 -24.60 -14.06 -14.30
CA LYS A 456 -23.25 -13.58 -14.03
C LYS A 456 -23.33 -12.19 -13.42
N HIS A 457 -23.05 -12.09 -12.13
CA HIS A 457 -23.01 -10.83 -11.40
C HIS A 457 -21.59 -10.28 -11.47
N GLN A 458 -21.46 -8.99 -11.76
CA GLN A 458 -20.17 -8.32 -11.88
C GLN A 458 -20.15 -7.06 -11.04
N ALA A 459 -19.02 -6.78 -10.40
CA ALA A 459 -18.77 -5.53 -9.69
C ALA A 459 -17.40 -4.99 -10.12
N THR A 460 -17.36 -3.75 -10.60
CA THR A 460 -16.12 -3.11 -11.09
C THR A 460 -15.89 -1.79 -10.38
N LEU A 461 -14.74 -1.65 -9.73
CA LEU A 461 -14.21 -0.40 -9.22
C LEU A 461 -13.01 0.00 -10.06
N MET A 462 -13.06 1.21 -10.63
CA MET A 462 -11.94 1.83 -11.33
C MET A 462 -11.73 3.23 -10.78
N GLU A 463 -10.58 3.45 -10.15
CA GLU A 463 -10.23 4.75 -9.55
C GLU A 463 -8.90 5.24 -10.12
N PHE A 464 -8.77 6.55 -10.34
CA PHE A 464 -7.54 7.19 -10.80
C PHE A 464 -6.97 8.09 -9.72
N GLY A 465 -5.64 8.22 -9.67
CA GLY A 465 -4.99 9.18 -8.80
C GLY A 465 -5.47 10.61 -9.11
N LYS A 466 -5.63 11.43 -8.08
CA LYS A 466 -6.16 12.80 -8.18
C LYS A 466 -5.09 13.80 -7.78
N THR A 467 -5.10 14.96 -8.40
CA THR A 467 -4.28 16.11 -8.00
C THR A 467 -5.20 17.26 -7.64
N GLU A 468 -5.22 17.63 -6.36
CA GLU A 468 -6.05 18.72 -5.85
C GLU A 468 -5.15 19.73 -5.15
N ASN A 469 -5.33 21.02 -5.46
CA ASN A 469 -4.53 22.12 -4.89
C ASN A 469 -3.00 21.89 -4.99
N GLY A 470 -2.54 21.27 -6.08
CA GLY A 470 -1.12 20.97 -6.31
C GLY A 470 -0.58 19.76 -5.55
N ARG A 471 -1.42 19.02 -4.81
CA ARG A 471 -1.04 17.80 -4.08
C ARG A 471 -1.64 16.58 -4.77
N SER A 472 -0.78 15.63 -5.14
CA SER A 472 -1.18 14.40 -5.81
C SER A 472 -1.40 13.27 -4.82
N THR A 473 -2.58 12.65 -4.90
CA THR A 473 -2.96 11.47 -4.13
C THR A 473 -3.23 10.32 -5.09
N THR A 474 -2.47 9.23 -4.94
CA THR A 474 -2.61 8.04 -5.79
C THR A 474 -3.93 7.30 -5.54
N ALA A 475 -4.52 6.67 -6.55
CA ALA A 475 -5.67 5.78 -6.43
C ALA A 475 -5.43 4.69 -5.39
N MET A 476 -4.22 4.12 -5.35
CA MET A 476 -3.84 3.13 -4.33
C MET A 476 -3.90 3.72 -2.91
N ALA A 477 -3.43 4.95 -2.71
CA ALA A 477 -3.48 5.61 -1.40
C ALA A 477 -4.93 5.89 -0.96
N LEU A 478 -5.78 6.34 -1.88
CA LEU A 478 -7.21 6.58 -1.62
C LEU A 478 -7.93 5.28 -1.25
N THR A 479 -7.81 4.26 -2.11
CA THR A 479 -8.54 2.99 -1.96
C THR A 479 -8.03 2.10 -0.83
N VAL A 480 -6.91 2.45 -0.19
CA VAL A 480 -6.43 1.79 1.04
C VAL A 480 -6.69 2.66 2.27
N GLY A 481 -6.37 3.95 2.22
CA GLY A 481 -6.50 4.86 3.36
C GLY A 481 -7.95 5.14 3.73
N VAL A 482 -8.84 5.33 2.75
CA VAL A 482 -10.25 5.62 3.00
C VAL A 482 -10.98 4.44 3.66
N PRO A 483 -10.87 3.18 3.19
CA PRO A 483 -11.47 2.05 3.90
C PRO A 483 -10.94 1.88 5.33
N ALA A 484 -9.65 2.10 5.57
CA ALA A 484 -9.09 2.03 6.93
C ALA A 484 -9.70 3.11 7.85
N ALA A 485 -9.87 4.33 7.33
CA ALA A 485 -10.56 5.40 8.04
C ALA A 485 -12.03 5.09 8.28
N ILE A 486 -12.75 4.53 7.29
CA ILE A 486 -14.13 4.05 7.45
C ILE A 486 -14.20 3.01 8.56
N GLY A 487 -13.28 2.05 8.61
CA GLY A 487 -13.20 1.06 9.68
C GLY A 487 -13.11 1.73 11.06
N ALA A 488 -12.30 2.78 11.20
CA ALA A 488 -12.19 3.52 12.45
C ALA A 488 -13.49 4.26 12.80
N LEU A 489 -14.16 4.87 11.82
CA LEU A 489 -15.47 5.50 12.02
C LEU A 489 -16.53 4.51 12.49
N LEU A 490 -16.59 3.31 11.90
CA LEU A 490 -17.54 2.29 12.32
C LEU A 490 -17.32 1.86 13.78
N LEU A 491 -16.07 1.81 14.23
CA LEU A 491 -15.72 1.51 15.62
C LEU A 491 -16.07 2.67 16.55
N LEU A 492 -15.77 3.91 16.17
CA LEU A 492 -16.16 5.11 16.94
C LEU A 492 -17.69 5.23 17.10
N GLN A 493 -18.44 4.86 16.06
CA GLN A 493 -19.90 4.87 16.07
C GLN A 493 -20.51 3.66 16.77
N ASN A 494 -19.71 2.73 17.31
CA ASN A 494 -20.16 1.46 17.87
C ASN A 494 -21.06 0.65 16.91
N LYS A 495 -20.82 0.73 15.59
CA LYS A 495 -21.57 -0.05 14.58
C LYS A 495 -21.14 -1.51 14.53
N VAL A 496 -19.91 -1.81 14.93
CA VAL A 496 -19.37 -3.17 14.95
C VAL A 496 -19.51 -3.80 16.33
N GLN A 497 -20.38 -4.79 16.47
CA GLN A 497 -20.64 -5.44 17.76
C GLN A 497 -19.62 -6.54 18.06
N LYS A 498 -19.18 -7.26 17.03
CA LYS A 498 -18.25 -8.38 17.18
C LYS A 498 -16.91 -7.94 17.77
N LYS A 499 -16.48 -8.62 18.83
CA LYS A 499 -15.15 -8.47 19.47
C LYS A 499 -14.20 -9.56 19.00
N GLY A 500 -12.90 -9.34 19.17
CA GLY A 500 -11.86 -10.22 18.63
C GLY A 500 -11.16 -9.64 17.40
N VAL A 501 -10.42 -10.50 16.70
CA VAL A 501 -9.70 -10.23 15.45
C VAL A 501 -10.61 -10.60 14.28
N ILE A 502 -11.10 -9.57 13.60
CA ILE A 502 -12.14 -9.71 12.59
C ILE A 502 -11.71 -9.11 11.24
N ARG A 503 -12.52 -9.39 10.22
CA ARG A 503 -12.39 -8.94 8.83
C ARG A 503 -13.72 -8.30 8.42
N PRO A 504 -13.79 -7.50 7.35
CA PRO A 504 -15.04 -6.89 6.91
C PRO A 504 -15.94 -7.86 6.12
N LEU A 505 -16.27 -9.00 6.74
CA LEU A 505 -17.07 -10.06 6.13
C LEU A 505 -18.53 -10.03 6.58
N GLN A 506 -18.83 -9.39 7.71
CA GLN A 506 -20.19 -9.33 8.25
C GLN A 506 -20.97 -8.16 7.63
N PRO A 507 -22.28 -8.32 7.40
CA PRO A 507 -23.15 -7.24 6.87
C PRO A 507 -23.12 -5.96 7.70
N GLU A 508 -22.99 -6.08 9.02
CA GLU A 508 -22.86 -4.93 9.93
C GLU A 508 -21.64 -4.05 9.65
N ILE A 509 -20.64 -4.58 8.93
CA ILE A 509 -19.42 -3.88 8.53
C ILE A 509 -19.51 -3.48 7.07
N TYR A 510 -19.68 -4.44 6.15
CA TYR A 510 -19.51 -4.18 4.73
C TYR A 510 -20.61 -3.28 4.15
N ILE A 511 -21.86 -3.38 4.64
CA ILE A 511 -22.97 -2.54 4.14
C ILE A 511 -22.70 -1.06 4.43
N PRO A 512 -22.54 -0.63 5.70
CA PRO A 512 -22.29 0.79 5.95
C PRO A 512 -20.92 1.23 5.42
N ALA A 513 -19.92 0.35 5.34
CA ALA A 513 -18.64 0.70 4.76
C ALA A 513 -18.74 1.02 3.27
N LEU A 514 -19.44 0.20 2.48
CA LEU A 514 -19.65 0.43 1.05
C LEU A 514 -20.51 1.67 0.80
N GLU A 515 -21.55 1.91 1.60
CA GLU A 515 -22.36 3.15 1.51
C GLU A 515 -21.51 4.41 1.73
N ILE A 516 -20.66 4.39 2.77
CA ILE A 516 -19.75 5.52 3.05
C ILE A 516 -18.70 5.66 1.95
N LEU A 517 -18.19 4.55 1.43
CA LEU A 517 -17.21 4.52 0.34
C LEU A 517 -17.79 5.16 -0.94
N GLU A 518 -19.00 4.79 -1.34
CA GLU A 518 -19.69 5.39 -2.49
C GLU A 518 -20.00 6.86 -2.27
N ALA A 519 -20.47 7.24 -1.07
CA ALA A 519 -20.72 8.63 -0.70
C ALA A 519 -19.45 9.49 -0.74
N SER A 520 -18.28 8.88 -0.51
CA SER A 520 -16.96 9.53 -0.64
C SER A 520 -16.50 9.71 -2.10
N GLY A 521 -17.23 9.15 -3.06
CA GLY A 521 -16.95 9.24 -4.49
C GLY A 521 -16.13 8.09 -5.07
N ILE A 522 -15.80 7.07 -4.28
CA ILE A 522 -15.20 5.81 -4.78
C ILE A 522 -16.35 4.91 -5.22
N LYS A 523 -16.62 4.90 -6.52
CA LYS A 523 -17.82 4.25 -7.09
C LYS A 523 -17.55 2.83 -7.55
N VAL A 524 -18.57 1.98 -7.39
CA VAL A 524 -18.61 0.62 -7.92
C VAL A 524 -19.71 0.52 -8.97
N ILE A 525 -19.38 -0.09 -10.11
CA ILE A 525 -20.34 -0.35 -11.18
C ILE A 525 -20.75 -1.82 -11.09
N GLU A 526 -22.00 -2.07 -10.77
CA GLU A 526 -22.58 -3.41 -10.68
C GLU A 526 -23.39 -3.75 -11.94
N ARG A 527 -23.32 -5.01 -12.38
CA ARG A 527 -24.07 -5.54 -13.54
C ARG A 527 -24.49 -6.98 -13.31
N VAL A 528 -25.57 -7.38 -13.98
CA VAL A 528 -26.06 -8.76 -14.02
C VAL A 528 -26.31 -9.12 -15.48
N GLU A 529 -25.68 -10.19 -15.94
CA GLU A 529 -25.87 -10.79 -17.27
C GLU A 529 -26.54 -12.17 -17.12
N THR A 530 -27.28 -12.62 -18.13
CA THR A 530 -28.02 -13.91 -18.16
C THR A 530 -27.67 -14.74 -19.38
#